data_AF-G0QVH5-F1
#
_entry.id   AF-G0QVH5-F1
#
_cell.length_a   1.000
_cell.length_b   1.000
_cell.length_c   1.000
_cell.angle_alpha   90.00
_cell.angle_beta   90.00
_cell.angle_gamma   90.00
#
_symmetry.space_group_name_H-M   'P 1'
#
loop_
_entity.id
_entity.type
_entity.pdbx_description
1 polymer ?
#
loop_
_entity_poly.entity_id
_entity_poly.type
_entity_poly.pdbx_seq_one_letter_code
_entity_poly.pdbx_strand_id
1 'polypeptide(L)'
;MGENYGQGTIQRTLKDDGDDFLNTALRKWKFNSKYNRNLKLFSALFLFFLTFGIIFIVYYFKIVEYKKRYDDYCQLNDQTCKFQLKIDQNMEQPIFFYYEIDNFYQTHRKFYQSKDVLQLRGEVRSISQLSDCEPYVTNKQMGKKTSITGKELIQDEAANPCGLIAKTYFNDTYKLYKIVDGQKNPLKIDIDENDIAWDVDKNYNYKLNTNQDSMWLNVTNEHFMVWMRTSGMGRFKKLWGRIKQNLEVGDYIIEVQNNYDVKVFNGQKSFIMTTTSAFGQKNPVLIVAYFSGAFVCLVSLIEEREQERVYYYQDMLKKKVLIQKHKLQLFQILVGVDYKQKIVEINNKKIKLYIWDTAGQEKYRPLVYSYFQNTQAAILILVGNKCDLEYEEPDENILNEYQKKYNISFLITPPFFTVYTQFEEGVLPVAVTLLGNSLNSNVFGVQVNVMLGVLEQIYLFQNIGRFLSF
;
A
#
# COMPACT_ATOMS: atom_id res chain seq x y z
N MET A 1 -44.79 -62.47 -12.12
CA MET A 1 -45.20 -62.42 -10.72
C MET A 1 -44.24 -61.50 -9.99
N GLY A 2 -44.76 -60.44 -9.35
CA GLY A 2 -44.08 -59.55 -8.40
C GLY A 2 -42.99 -58.66 -9.00
N GLU A 3 -43.06 -57.32 -9.07
CA GLU A 3 -43.47 -56.35 -8.04
C GLU A 3 -42.89 -56.68 -6.65
N ASN A 4 -42.26 -55.80 -5.87
CA ASN A 4 -41.90 -54.39 -5.98
C ASN A 4 -41.15 -54.03 -4.66
N TYR A 5 -40.44 -52.90 -4.66
CA TYR A 5 -40.00 -52.10 -3.49
C TYR A 5 -38.90 -52.57 -2.51
N GLY A 6 -37.88 -51.69 -2.35
CA GLY A 6 -37.54 -51.22 -1.00
C GLY A 6 -36.08 -50.82 -0.73
N GLN A 7 -35.83 -49.51 -0.81
CA GLN A 7 -34.90 -48.73 0.04
C GLN A 7 -33.38 -48.92 -0.09
N GLY A 8 -32.75 -47.87 -0.62
CA GLY A 8 -31.77 -47.14 0.18
C GLY A 8 -30.32 -47.19 -0.31
N THR A 9 -29.94 -46.29 -1.21
CA THR A 9 -28.79 -45.45 -0.90
C THR A 9 -28.89 -44.12 -1.65
N ILE A 10 -29.10 -43.09 -0.83
CA ILE A 10 -28.95 -41.68 -1.17
C ILE A 10 -27.50 -41.49 -1.64
N GLN A 11 -27.28 -41.37 -2.95
CA GLN A 11 -26.14 -40.62 -3.48
C GLN A 11 -26.66 -39.29 -4.02
N ARG A 12 -27.38 -38.54 -3.15
CA ARG A 12 -27.30 -37.09 -3.22
C ARG A 12 -25.85 -36.75 -2.87
N THR A 13 -25.08 -36.41 -3.90
CA THR A 13 -24.20 -35.23 -3.87
C THR A 13 -23.73 -34.82 -2.47
N LEU A 14 -22.95 -35.68 -1.80
CA LEU A 14 -22.09 -35.31 -0.66
C LEU A 14 -20.77 -34.72 -1.19
N LYS A 15 -20.91 -33.91 -2.22
CA LYS A 15 -19.86 -33.13 -2.85
C LYS A 15 -20.53 -31.79 -3.05
N ASP A 16 -20.48 -30.98 -1.99
CA ASP A 16 -20.37 -29.52 -2.07
C ASP A 16 -20.56 -28.83 -0.71
N ASP A 17 -21.11 -29.46 0.33
CA ASP A 17 -21.36 -28.74 1.60
C ASP A 17 -20.06 -28.36 2.37
N GLY A 18 -19.01 -29.17 2.26
CA GLY A 18 -17.71 -28.90 2.91
C GLY A 18 -16.92 -27.79 2.21
N ASP A 19 -16.94 -27.79 0.88
CA ASP A 19 -16.32 -26.75 0.06
C ASP A 19 -17.15 -25.46 0.08
N ASP A 20 -18.48 -25.54 0.16
CA ASP A 20 -19.36 -24.38 0.32
C ASP A 20 -19.24 -23.78 1.73
N PHE A 21 -19.06 -24.59 2.77
CA PHE A 21 -18.68 -24.10 4.10
C PHE A 21 -17.28 -23.48 4.10
N LEU A 22 -16.27 -24.07 3.45
CA LEU A 22 -14.94 -23.44 3.34
C LEU A 22 -14.98 -22.15 2.51
N ASN A 23 -15.73 -22.11 1.41
CA ASN A 23 -15.91 -20.92 0.56
C ASN A 23 -16.74 -19.82 1.25
N THR A 24 -17.63 -20.18 2.19
CA THR A 24 -18.43 -19.26 3.01
C THR A 24 -17.72 -18.85 4.30
N ALA A 25 -16.93 -19.74 4.91
CA ALA A 25 -16.15 -19.56 6.13
C ALA A 25 -14.82 -18.83 5.89
N LEU A 26 -14.28 -18.91 4.67
CA LEU A 26 -13.46 -17.86 4.09
C LEU A 26 -14.37 -16.66 3.81
N ARG A 27 -14.95 -16.08 4.87
CA ARG A 27 -15.45 -14.72 4.91
C ARG A 27 -14.29 -13.87 4.43
N LYS A 28 -14.23 -13.67 3.11
CA LYS A 28 -13.45 -12.61 2.50
C LYS A 28 -13.94 -11.38 3.21
N TRP A 29 -13.12 -10.86 4.10
CA TRP A 29 -13.20 -9.45 4.45
C TRP A 29 -12.91 -8.73 3.14
N LYS A 30 -13.96 -8.56 2.33
CA LYS A 30 -13.93 -7.69 1.17
C LYS A 30 -13.81 -6.31 1.79
N PHE A 31 -12.57 -5.84 1.93
CA PHE A 31 -12.30 -4.47 2.32
C PHE A 31 -12.81 -3.55 1.22
N ASN A 32 -14.12 -3.37 1.18
CA ASN A 32 -14.74 -2.35 0.38
C ASN A 32 -14.58 -1.07 1.18
N SER A 33 -13.36 -0.54 1.21
CA SER A 33 -13.15 0.76 1.83
C SER A 33 -13.89 1.76 1.00
N LYS A 34 -15.08 2.09 1.48
CA LYS A 34 -15.70 3.35 1.12
C LYS A 34 -14.65 4.40 1.42
N TYR A 35 -14.22 5.10 0.38
CA TYR A 35 -13.27 6.19 0.40
C TYR A 35 -13.34 7.06 1.69
N ASN A 36 -14.55 7.39 2.16
CA ASN A 36 -14.79 8.13 3.41
C ASN A 36 -14.18 7.50 4.68
N ARG A 37 -14.03 6.17 4.73
CA ARG A 37 -13.40 5.46 5.84
C ARG A 37 -11.88 5.62 5.80
N ASN A 38 -11.25 5.52 4.62
CA ASN A 38 -9.82 5.77 4.46
C ASN A 38 -9.49 7.22 4.81
N LEU A 39 -10.29 8.17 4.33
CA LEU A 39 -10.12 9.59 4.64
C LEU A 39 -10.16 9.86 6.16
N LYS A 40 -11.13 9.26 6.87
CA LYS A 40 -11.21 9.36 8.33
C LYS A 40 -10.02 8.70 9.03
N LEU A 41 -9.59 7.53 8.55
CA LEU A 41 -8.45 6.80 9.11
C LEU A 41 -7.15 7.61 8.97
N PHE A 42 -6.82 8.07 7.77
CA PHE A 42 -5.61 8.86 7.52
C PHE A 42 -5.67 10.22 8.22
N SER A 43 -6.84 10.84 8.35
CA SER A 43 -7.00 12.08 9.11
C SER A 43 -6.73 11.86 10.60
N ALA A 44 -7.21 10.75 11.16
CA ALA A 44 -6.94 10.38 12.55
C ALA A 44 -5.45 10.06 12.77
N LEU A 45 -4.83 9.31 11.87
CA LEU A 45 -3.39 8.99 11.93
C LEU A 45 -2.53 10.25 11.78
N PHE A 46 -2.88 11.16 10.87
CA PHE A 46 -2.19 12.44 10.71
C PHE A 46 -2.22 13.24 12.00
N LEU A 47 -3.40 13.37 12.62
CA LEU A 47 -3.53 14.09 13.90
C LEU A 47 -2.74 13.41 15.02
N PHE A 48 -2.76 12.08 15.07
CA PHE A 48 -1.96 11.31 16.02
C PHE A 48 -0.45 11.57 15.85
N PHE A 49 0.08 11.45 14.63
CA PHE A 49 1.49 11.68 14.38
C PHE A 49 1.90 13.13 14.65
N LEU A 50 1.06 14.10 14.29
CA LEU A 50 1.33 15.52 14.51
C LEU A 50 1.34 15.86 16.00
N THR A 51 0.35 15.40 16.76
CA THR A 51 0.23 15.68 18.21
C THR A 51 1.40 15.08 18.98
N PHE A 52 1.74 13.81 18.76
CA PHE A 52 2.90 13.18 19.38
C PHE A 52 4.22 13.78 18.90
N GLY A 53 4.33 14.15 17.62
CA GLY A 53 5.49 14.87 17.09
C GLY A 53 5.76 16.18 17.83
N ILE A 54 4.72 16.99 18.06
CA ILE A 54 4.81 18.24 18.84
C ILE A 54 5.19 17.95 20.30
N ILE A 55 4.58 16.94 20.93
CA ILE A 55 4.92 16.53 22.30
C ILE A 55 6.41 16.18 22.40
N PHE A 56 6.94 15.38 21.47
CA PHE A 56 8.36 15.03 21.47
C PHE A 56 9.27 16.24 21.27
N ILE A 57 8.89 17.22 20.44
CA ILE A 57 9.62 18.48 20.31
C ILE A 57 9.69 19.24 21.65
N VAL A 58 8.56 19.36 22.36
CA VAL A 58 8.52 20.04 23.66
C VAL A 58 9.46 19.37 24.66
N TYR A 59 9.42 18.03 24.76
CA TYR A 59 10.33 17.30 25.65
C TYR A 59 11.79 17.37 25.20
N TYR A 60 12.06 17.41 23.89
CA TYR A 60 13.41 17.53 23.36
C TYR A 60 14.08 18.86 23.73
N PHE A 61 13.35 19.97 23.65
CA PHE A 61 13.87 21.28 24.04
C PHE A 61 13.98 21.47 25.56
N LYS A 62 13.25 20.67 26.36
CA LYS A 62 13.40 20.67 27.83
C LYS A 62 14.71 20.02 28.30
N ILE A 63 15.34 19.16 27.49
CA ILE A 63 16.57 18.46 27.87
C ILE A 63 17.78 19.37 27.67
N VAL A 64 18.49 19.62 28.78
CA VAL A 64 19.78 20.31 28.82
C VAL A 64 20.87 19.26 28.73
N GLU A 65 21.75 19.39 27.73
CA GLU A 65 22.87 18.48 27.49
C GLU A 65 24.14 19.29 27.23
N TYR A 66 25.20 18.98 27.99
CA TYR A 66 26.54 19.51 27.81
C TYR A 66 27.47 18.38 27.39
N LYS A 67 28.18 18.57 26.29
CA LYS A 67 29.15 17.61 25.75
C LYS A 67 30.43 18.33 25.40
N LYS A 68 31.56 17.78 25.86
CA LYS A 68 32.88 18.30 25.49
C LYS A 68 33.89 17.17 25.36
N ARG A 69 34.63 17.21 24.25
CA ARG A 69 35.76 16.34 23.95
C ARG A 69 36.95 16.78 24.79
N TYR A 70 37.71 15.82 25.34
CA TYR A 70 38.84 16.12 26.23
C TYR A 70 40.15 15.38 25.88
N ASP A 71 40.13 14.45 24.93
CA ASP A 71 41.32 13.67 24.55
C ASP A 71 42.38 14.47 23.75
N ASP A 72 42.01 15.63 23.22
CA ASP A 72 42.87 16.52 22.43
C ASP A 72 43.80 17.38 23.30
N TYR A 73 43.35 17.81 24.48
CA TYR A 73 44.14 18.66 25.39
C TYR A 73 44.56 17.99 26.69
N CYS A 74 43.89 16.92 27.15
CA CYS A 74 44.32 16.18 28.34
C CYS A 74 45.38 15.14 27.96
N GLN A 75 46.60 15.27 28.48
CA GLN A 75 47.68 14.30 28.25
C GLN A 75 47.38 12.95 28.93
N LEU A 76 47.88 11.86 28.34
CA LEU A 76 47.69 10.50 28.86
C LEU A 76 48.57 10.27 30.09
N ASN A 77 48.00 9.75 31.18
CA ASN A 77 48.67 9.45 32.44
C ASN A 77 49.34 10.67 33.12
N ASP A 78 48.94 11.89 32.75
CA ASP A 78 49.41 13.13 33.38
C ASP A 78 48.56 13.51 34.61
N GLN A 79 49.00 14.53 35.34
CA GLN A 79 48.24 15.19 36.40
C GLN A 79 46.86 15.64 35.89
N THR A 80 45.92 15.70 36.83
CA THR A 80 44.50 15.86 36.52
C THR A 80 44.21 17.09 35.66
N CYS A 81 43.50 16.84 34.56
CA CYS A 81 43.18 17.83 33.54
C CYS A 81 41.93 18.61 33.95
N LYS A 82 42.03 19.94 34.06
CA LYS A 82 40.91 20.79 34.48
C LYS A 82 40.45 21.68 33.34
N PHE A 83 39.14 21.77 33.17
CA PHE A 83 38.57 22.74 32.24
C PHE A 83 37.26 23.31 32.78
N GLN A 84 37.01 24.56 32.40
CA GLN A 84 35.80 25.27 32.76
C GLN A 84 34.63 24.83 31.86
N LEU A 85 33.47 24.69 32.48
CA LEU A 85 32.18 24.40 31.89
C LEU A 85 31.19 25.48 32.36
N LYS A 86 30.66 26.26 31.42
CA LYS A 86 29.62 27.24 31.71
C LYS A 86 28.25 26.59 31.53
N ILE A 87 27.45 26.59 32.58
CA ILE A 87 26.06 26.12 32.55
C ILE A 87 25.16 27.34 32.39
N ASP A 88 24.45 27.42 31.26
CA ASP A 88 23.60 28.55 30.86
C ASP A 88 22.13 28.38 31.31
N GLN A 89 21.73 27.15 31.64
CA GLN A 89 20.37 26.81 32.07
C GLN A 89 20.39 25.87 33.27
N ASN A 90 19.46 26.08 34.22
CA ASN A 90 19.33 25.22 35.39
C ASN A 90 19.05 23.76 34.97
N MET A 91 19.75 22.81 35.60
CA MET A 91 19.54 21.38 35.42
C MET A 91 18.85 20.80 36.65
N GLU A 92 17.69 20.19 36.45
CA GLU A 92 16.92 19.51 37.50
C GLU A 92 17.45 18.07 37.70
N GLN A 93 17.50 17.62 38.96
CA GLN A 93 17.87 16.24 39.31
C GLN A 93 16.81 15.20 38.84
N PRO A 94 17.21 13.94 38.57
CA PRO A 94 18.59 13.44 38.51
C PRO A 94 19.29 13.85 37.21
N ILE A 95 20.54 14.31 37.34
CA ILE A 95 21.40 14.63 36.19
C ILE A 95 22.33 13.45 35.96
N PHE A 96 22.45 13.01 34.71
CA PHE A 96 23.23 11.84 34.36
C PHE A 96 24.55 12.25 33.73
N PHE A 97 25.64 11.66 34.22
CA PHE A 97 26.99 11.86 33.74
C PHE A 97 27.43 10.62 32.95
N TYR A 98 27.72 10.79 31.67
CA TYR A 98 28.16 9.76 30.75
C TYR A 98 29.56 10.05 30.25
N TYR A 99 30.30 9.00 29.91
CA TYR A 99 31.41 9.10 28.97
C TYR A 99 30.95 8.59 27.60
N GLU A 100 31.48 9.19 26.55
CA GLU A 100 31.29 8.78 25.16
C GLU A 100 32.64 8.41 24.56
N ILE A 101 32.70 7.25 23.92
CA ILE A 101 33.84 6.80 23.13
C ILE A 101 33.38 6.68 21.67
N ASP A 102 34.18 7.21 20.77
CA ASP A 102 33.99 7.11 19.32
C ASP A 102 35.00 6.15 18.69
N ASN A 103 34.64 5.58 17.54
CA ASN A 103 35.44 4.65 16.75
C ASN A 103 35.88 3.37 17.51
N PHE A 104 35.06 2.87 18.43
CA PHE A 104 35.32 1.65 19.20
C PHE A 104 34.22 0.60 19.03
N TYR A 105 34.50 -0.46 18.28
CA TYR A 105 33.49 -1.44 17.87
C TYR A 105 33.41 -2.66 18.79
N GLN A 106 32.58 -2.57 19.83
CA GLN A 106 32.32 -3.69 20.75
C GLN A 106 31.52 -4.84 20.12
N THR A 107 30.94 -4.63 18.94
CA THR A 107 30.15 -5.62 18.19
C THR A 107 31.00 -6.63 17.42
N HIS A 108 32.30 -6.41 17.29
CA HIS A 108 33.17 -7.34 16.58
C HIS A 108 33.10 -8.73 17.23
N ARG A 109 32.82 -9.78 16.44
CA ARG A 109 32.52 -11.14 16.94
C ARG A 109 33.55 -11.64 17.95
N LYS A 110 34.85 -11.53 17.62
CA LYS A 110 35.93 -11.96 18.54
C LYS A 110 35.97 -11.14 19.82
N PHE A 111 35.61 -9.86 19.77
CA PHE A 111 35.57 -9.00 20.96
C PHE A 111 34.39 -9.38 21.86
N TYR A 112 33.19 -9.49 21.28
CA TYR A 112 31.96 -9.82 22.00
C TYR A 112 32.01 -11.19 22.69
N GLN A 113 32.61 -12.19 22.03
CA GLN A 113 32.73 -13.55 22.56
C GLN A 113 33.84 -13.68 23.61
N SER A 114 34.77 -12.74 23.70
CA SER A 114 35.95 -12.83 24.56
C SER A 114 35.67 -12.46 26.01
N LYS A 115 34.91 -13.34 26.68
CA LYS A 115 34.59 -13.34 28.12
C LYS A 115 34.10 -14.73 28.55
N ASP A 116 34.29 -15.07 29.81
CA ASP A 116 33.68 -16.28 30.42
C ASP A 116 32.56 -15.88 31.39
N VAL A 117 31.33 -16.34 31.12
CA VAL A 117 30.14 -15.93 31.89
C VAL A 117 30.12 -16.60 33.27
N LEU A 118 30.64 -17.81 33.40
CA LEU A 118 30.64 -18.54 34.68
C LEU A 118 31.64 -17.93 35.66
N GLN A 119 32.80 -17.51 35.16
CA GLN A 119 33.80 -16.75 35.90
C GLN A 119 33.23 -15.44 36.44
N LEU A 120 32.51 -14.68 35.60
CA LEU A 120 31.86 -13.44 36.01
C LEU A 120 30.80 -13.66 37.10
N ARG A 121 30.15 -14.83 37.10
CA ARG A 121 29.20 -15.25 38.14
C ARG A 121 29.85 -15.76 39.43
N GLY A 122 31.18 -15.68 39.55
CA GLY A 122 31.94 -16.03 40.74
C GLY A 122 32.47 -17.47 40.76
N GLU A 123 32.31 -18.25 39.69
CA GLU A 123 32.86 -19.60 39.62
C GLU A 123 34.38 -19.57 39.40
N VAL A 124 35.10 -20.50 40.04
CA VAL A 124 36.53 -20.71 39.80
C VAL A 124 36.70 -21.51 38.51
N ARG A 125 37.48 -20.99 37.56
CA ARG A 125 37.72 -21.60 36.24
C ARG A 125 39.21 -21.87 36.05
N SER A 126 39.54 -23.03 35.48
CA SER A 126 40.90 -23.35 35.06
C SER A 126 41.18 -22.90 33.62
N ILE A 127 42.46 -22.81 33.22
CA ILE A 127 42.87 -22.31 31.90
C ILE A 127 42.23 -23.11 30.75
N SER A 128 42.11 -24.43 30.89
CA SER A 128 41.50 -25.29 29.86
C SER A 128 40.01 -25.02 29.62
N GLN A 129 39.34 -24.36 30.56
CA GLN A 129 37.92 -24.04 30.50
C GLN A 129 37.63 -22.65 29.94
N LEU A 130 38.67 -21.84 29.66
CA LEU A 130 38.58 -20.44 29.28
C LEU A 130 38.88 -20.20 27.78
N SER A 131 38.51 -21.15 26.93
CA SER A 131 38.71 -21.05 25.46
C SER A 131 38.06 -19.80 24.87
N ASP A 132 36.92 -19.38 25.42
CA ASP A 132 36.19 -18.20 24.94
C ASP A 132 36.98 -16.90 25.19
N CYS A 133 37.82 -16.86 26.23
CA CYS A 133 38.62 -15.68 26.60
C CYS A 133 39.87 -15.47 25.73
N GLU A 134 40.15 -16.34 24.76
CA GLU A 134 41.32 -16.18 23.89
C GLU A 134 41.35 -14.81 23.16
N PRO A 135 42.54 -14.22 22.96
CA PRO A 135 43.87 -14.69 23.37
C PRO A 135 44.29 -14.26 24.78
N TYR A 136 43.36 -13.70 25.58
CA TYR A 136 43.66 -13.07 26.87
C TYR A 136 43.13 -13.89 28.05
N VAL A 137 43.80 -15.01 28.29
CA VAL A 137 43.40 -16.01 29.28
C VAL A 137 44.19 -15.88 30.57
N THR A 138 45.50 -15.58 30.50
CA THR A 138 46.39 -15.56 31.68
C THR A 138 46.71 -14.15 32.18
N ASN A 139 47.14 -14.05 33.44
CA ASN A 139 47.56 -12.77 34.05
C ASN A 139 48.69 -12.10 33.27
N LYS A 140 49.64 -12.89 32.74
CA LYS A 140 50.72 -12.42 31.86
C LYS A 140 50.22 -11.75 30.59
N GLN A 141 49.23 -12.35 29.91
CA GLN A 141 48.64 -11.81 28.67
C GLN A 141 47.82 -10.53 28.94
N MET A 142 47.18 -10.48 30.10
CA MET A 142 46.43 -9.31 30.59
C MET A 142 47.33 -8.17 31.06
N GLY A 143 48.61 -8.46 31.35
CA GLY A 143 49.56 -7.48 31.91
C GLY A 143 49.23 -7.08 33.35
N LYS A 144 48.65 -7.99 34.14
CA LYS A 144 48.20 -7.72 35.51
C LYS A 144 49.11 -8.41 36.52
N LYS A 145 49.52 -7.66 37.56
CA LYS A 145 50.52 -8.10 38.54
C LYS A 145 49.96 -8.24 39.96
N THR A 146 48.94 -7.48 40.30
CA THR A 146 48.41 -7.40 41.67
C THR A 146 46.92 -7.73 41.68
N SER A 147 46.50 -8.47 42.71
CA SER A 147 45.11 -8.78 42.98
C SER A 147 44.38 -7.57 43.58
N ILE A 148 43.06 -7.68 43.72
CA ILE A 148 42.23 -6.71 44.45
C ILE A 148 42.59 -6.65 45.95
N THR A 149 43.16 -7.71 46.52
CA THR A 149 43.62 -7.78 47.91
C THR A 149 45.05 -7.25 48.09
N GLY A 150 45.74 -6.88 47.00
CA GLY A 150 47.12 -6.40 47.01
C GLY A 150 48.17 -7.50 46.96
N LYS A 151 47.78 -8.77 46.82
CA LYS A 151 48.68 -9.91 46.66
C LYS A 151 49.23 -9.97 45.23
N GLU A 152 50.44 -10.48 45.07
CA GLU A 152 51.02 -10.71 43.74
C GLU A 152 50.29 -11.85 43.02
N LEU A 153 49.90 -11.60 41.77
CA LEU A 153 49.22 -12.57 40.92
C LEU A 153 50.23 -13.47 40.22
N ILE A 154 49.96 -14.77 40.25
CA ILE A 154 50.74 -15.76 39.53
C ILE A 154 50.50 -15.56 38.02
N GLN A 155 51.57 -15.31 37.29
CA GLN A 155 51.50 -14.82 35.90
C GLN A 155 50.95 -15.86 34.91
N ASP A 156 51.22 -17.14 35.17
CA ASP A 156 50.77 -18.25 34.32
C ASP A 156 49.40 -18.81 34.74
N GLU A 157 48.77 -18.25 35.79
CA GLU A 157 47.40 -18.60 36.17
C GLU A 157 46.35 -17.86 35.32
N ALA A 158 45.14 -18.40 35.32
CA ALA A 158 43.97 -17.81 34.68
C ALA A 158 43.69 -16.41 35.27
N ALA A 159 43.57 -15.41 34.38
CA ALA A 159 43.17 -14.08 34.77
C ALA A 159 41.70 -14.06 35.15
N ASN A 160 41.38 -13.41 36.27
CA ASN A 160 40.00 -13.23 36.72
C ASN A 160 39.70 -11.74 36.93
N PRO A 161 38.87 -11.10 36.09
CA PRO A 161 38.20 -11.62 34.89
C PRO A 161 39.12 -11.77 33.66
N CYS A 162 38.85 -12.72 32.77
CA CYS A 162 39.58 -12.91 31.50
C CYS A 162 38.88 -12.24 30.30
N GLY A 163 39.61 -12.16 29.18
CA GLY A 163 39.08 -11.77 27.88
C GLY A 163 39.31 -10.30 27.48
N LEU A 164 39.08 -10.03 26.19
CA LEU A 164 39.28 -8.72 25.55
C LEU A 164 38.43 -7.62 26.17
N ILE A 165 37.18 -7.93 26.52
CA ILE A 165 36.25 -6.94 27.05
C ILE A 165 36.78 -6.44 28.39
N ALA A 166 37.18 -7.35 29.29
CA ALA A 166 37.72 -6.98 30.58
C ALA A 166 39.09 -6.26 30.44
N LYS A 167 39.94 -6.70 29.51
CA LYS A 167 41.24 -6.08 29.25
C LYS A 167 41.12 -4.61 28.85
N THR A 168 40.12 -4.29 28.05
CA THR A 168 39.90 -2.95 27.48
C THR A 168 39.00 -2.07 28.36
N TYR A 169 38.84 -2.42 29.63
CA TYR A 169 38.03 -1.70 30.60
C TYR A 169 38.40 -0.22 30.70
N PHE A 170 37.38 0.64 30.66
CA PHE A 170 37.51 2.08 30.75
C PHE A 170 37.85 2.52 32.18
N ASN A 171 38.88 3.37 32.33
CA ASN A 171 39.48 3.70 33.64
C ASN A 171 39.78 5.19 33.85
N ASP A 172 39.16 6.08 33.08
CA ASP A 172 39.21 7.52 33.38
C ASP A 172 38.33 7.84 34.61
N THR A 173 38.70 8.89 35.34
CA THR A 173 37.92 9.38 36.50
C THR A 173 37.52 10.83 36.30
N TYR A 174 36.38 11.22 36.88
CA TYR A 174 35.83 12.57 36.77
C TYR A 174 35.52 13.14 38.15
N LYS A 175 35.73 14.44 38.32
CA LYS A 175 35.24 15.19 39.49
C LYS A 175 34.64 16.51 38.99
N LEU A 176 33.59 16.95 39.67
CA LEU A 176 32.88 18.19 39.34
C LEU A 176 32.97 19.16 40.52
N TYR A 177 33.21 20.43 40.19
CA TYR A 177 33.27 21.51 41.16
C TYR A 177 32.47 22.72 40.65
N LYS A 178 31.75 23.42 41.53
CA LYS A 178 31.08 24.70 41.25
C LYS A 178 31.99 25.85 41.68
N ILE A 179 32.18 26.83 40.81
CA ILE A 179 32.83 28.09 41.17
C ILE A 179 31.77 28.97 41.84
N VAL A 180 32.06 29.42 43.06
CA VAL A 180 31.15 30.29 43.83
C VAL A 180 31.84 31.62 44.06
N ASP A 181 31.19 32.71 43.65
CA ASP A 181 31.71 34.06 43.85
C ASP A 181 31.98 34.32 45.34
N GLY A 182 33.18 34.80 45.65
CA GLY A 182 33.62 35.08 47.02
C GLY A 182 34.26 33.90 47.78
N GLN A 183 34.28 32.68 47.21
CA GLN A 183 35.04 31.55 47.78
C GLN A 183 36.37 31.33 47.03
N LYS A 184 37.49 31.20 47.77
CA LYS A 184 38.81 30.90 47.18
C LYS A 184 38.91 29.48 46.60
N ASN A 185 38.15 28.54 47.13
CA ASN A 185 38.16 27.14 46.70
C ASN A 185 36.81 26.77 46.08
N PRO A 186 36.79 26.04 44.94
CA PRO A 186 35.55 25.67 44.31
C PRO A 186 34.83 24.56 45.11
N LEU A 187 33.50 24.62 45.16
CA LEU A 187 32.67 23.68 45.92
C LEU A 187 32.58 22.34 45.18
N LYS A 188 33.03 21.24 45.79
CA LYS A 188 32.91 19.89 45.19
C LYS A 188 31.45 19.47 45.10
N ILE A 189 31.02 19.05 43.91
CA ILE A 189 29.72 18.45 43.66
C ILE A 189 29.91 16.93 43.63
N ASP A 190 29.10 16.22 44.40
CA ASP A 190 29.19 14.76 44.45
C ASP A 190 28.51 14.13 43.23
N ILE A 191 29.25 13.26 42.55
CA ILE A 191 28.72 12.44 41.46
C ILE A 191 28.56 11.05 42.06
N ASP A 192 27.32 10.62 42.25
CA ASP A 192 27.03 9.30 42.80
C ASP A 192 27.36 8.22 41.77
N GLU A 193 28.33 7.38 42.09
CA GLU A 193 28.78 6.26 41.27
C GLU A 193 28.00 4.96 41.55
N ASN A 194 27.05 4.99 42.50
CA ASN A 194 26.19 3.87 42.84
C ASN A 194 24.88 3.88 42.03
N ASP A 195 24.25 2.71 41.90
CA ASP A 195 22.99 2.53 41.17
C ASP A 195 23.06 2.97 39.69
N ILE A 196 24.19 2.73 39.03
CA ILE A 196 24.40 2.94 37.60
C ILE A 196 24.18 1.67 36.78
N ALA A 197 24.34 0.49 37.38
CA ALA A 197 24.12 -0.81 36.77
C ALA A 197 22.70 -1.35 37.03
N TRP A 198 22.21 -2.20 36.12
CA TRP A 198 20.90 -2.84 36.25
C TRP A 198 20.88 -3.84 37.40
N ASP A 199 19.74 -3.97 38.09
CA ASP A 199 19.60 -4.90 39.22
C ASP A 199 19.90 -6.36 38.85
N VAL A 200 19.57 -6.77 37.63
CA VAL A 200 19.90 -8.12 37.12
C VAL A 200 21.41 -8.33 37.06
N ASP A 201 22.17 -7.31 36.66
CA ASP A 201 23.62 -7.37 36.60
C ASP A 201 24.22 -7.45 38.00
N LYS A 202 23.74 -6.59 38.93
CA LYS A 202 24.17 -6.55 40.33
C LYS A 202 23.89 -7.86 41.08
N ASN A 203 22.72 -8.46 40.86
CA ASN A 203 22.25 -9.59 41.68
C ASN A 203 22.62 -10.97 41.10
N TYR A 204 22.74 -11.09 39.78
CA TYR A 204 22.87 -12.39 39.12
C TYR A 204 24.11 -12.55 38.24
N ASN A 205 24.45 -11.54 37.43
CA ASN A 205 25.48 -11.72 36.39
C ASN A 205 26.91 -11.54 36.90
N TYR A 206 27.12 -10.72 37.93
CA TYR A 206 28.45 -10.39 38.44
C TYR A 206 28.53 -10.67 39.94
N LYS A 207 29.38 -11.61 40.34
CA LYS A 207 29.59 -11.96 41.75
C LYS A 207 31.06 -12.13 42.04
N LEU A 208 31.46 -11.80 43.27
CA LEU A 208 32.82 -12.04 43.74
C LEU A 208 33.10 -13.54 43.78
N ASN A 209 34.29 -13.91 43.36
CA ASN A 209 34.80 -15.26 43.54
C ASN A 209 35.10 -15.51 45.02
N THR A 210 34.95 -16.75 45.48
CA THR A 210 35.37 -17.19 46.81
C THR A 210 36.85 -16.88 47.09
N ASN A 211 37.71 -17.00 46.07
CA ASN A 211 39.13 -16.69 46.16
C ASN A 211 39.44 -15.32 45.52
N GLN A 212 39.29 -14.26 46.32
CA GLN A 212 39.56 -12.87 45.90
C GLN A 212 41.02 -12.60 45.55
N ASP A 213 41.96 -13.38 46.08
CA ASP A 213 43.39 -13.25 45.77
C ASP A 213 43.71 -13.54 44.30
N SER A 214 42.86 -14.30 43.61
CA SER A 214 43.02 -14.60 42.18
C SER A 214 42.48 -13.50 41.25
N MET A 215 41.75 -12.53 41.80
CA MET A 215 41.04 -11.50 41.02
C MET A 215 41.89 -10.25 40.87
N TRP A 216 42.12 -9.79 39.64
CA TRP A 216 42.82 -8.52 39.38
C TRP A 216 41.88 -7.32 39.30
N LEU A 217 40.57 -7.55 39.13
CA LEU A 217 39.54 -6.52 39.10
C LEU A 217 38.33 -6.94 39.92
N ASN A 218 37.73 -5.97 40.61
CA ASN A 218 36.46 -6.18 41.27
C ASN A 218 35.32 -6.19 40.24
N VAL A 219 34.78 -7.37 39.93
CA VAL A 219 33.67 -7.55 38.99
C VAL A 219 32.34 -6.99 39.51
N THR A 220 32.20 -6.76 40.82
CA THR A 220 31.00 -6.15 41.40
C THR A 220 31.02 -4.62 41.35
N ASN A 221 32.08 -4.02 40.82
CA ASN A 221 32.09 -2.59 40.54
C ASN A 221 31.07 -2.28 39.43
N GLU A 222 30.11 -1.39 39.71
CA GLU A 222 29.05 -1.08 38.76
C GLU A 222 29.57 -0.47 37.44
N HIS A 223 30.68 0.29 37.47
CA HIS A 223 31.33 0.78 36.25
C HIS A 223 31.81 -0.36 35.35
N PHE A 224 32.31 -1.44 35.96
CA PHE A 224 32.69 -2.65 35.24
C PHE A 224 31.47 -3.34 34.64
N MET A 225 30.37 -3.46 35.38
CA MET A 225 29.11 -4.02 34.85
C MET A 225 28.60 -3.21 33.65
N VAL A 226 28.60 -1.88 33.76
CA VAL A 226 28.20 -0.97 32.67
C VAL A 226 29.12 -1.13 31.45
N TRP A 227 30.42 -1.31 31.66
CA TRP A 227 31.38 -1.58 30.58
C TRP A 227 31.11 -2.91 29.87
N MET A 228 30.90 -3.98 30.64
CA MET A 228 30.70 -5.34 30.12
C MET A 228 29.43 -5.51 29.27
N ARG A 229 28.45 -4.61 29.41
CA ARG A 229 27.31 -4.51 28.50
C ARG A 229 27.76 -3.89 27.18
N THR A 230 28.00 -4.72 26.16
CA THR A 230 28.49 -4.24 24.87
C THR A 230 27.50 -3.32 24.15
N SER A 231 28.01 -2.29 23.49
CA SER A 231 27.24 -1.35 22.69
C SER A 231 27.14 -1.81 21.23
N GLY A 232 25.98 -1.57 20.59
CA GLY A 232 25.72 -1.99 19.21
C GLY A 232 26.34 -1.10 18.12
N MET A 233 26.88 0.07 18.49
CA MET A 233 27.44 1.06 17.57
C MET A 233 28.90 1.34 17.95
N GLY A 234 29.72 1.78 16.98
CA GLY A 234 31.12 2.17 17.21
C GLY A 234 31.27 3.47 18.01
N ARG A 235 30.24 4.31 18.00
CA ARG A 235 30.09 5.46 18.88
C ARG A 235 29.03 5.16 19.93
N PHE A 236 29.42 5.19 21.19
CA PHE A 236 28.49 4.89 22.28
C PHE A 236 28.78 5.72 23.51
N LYS A 237 27.75 5.87 24.34
CA LYS A 237 27.83 6.48 25.67
C LYS A 237 27.47 5.47 26.74
N LYS A 238 28.14 5.55 27.88
CA LYS A 238 27.95 4.69 29.04
C LYS A 238 27.84 5.53 30.30
N LEU A 239 26.93 5.14 31.18
CA LEU A 239 26.66 5.89 32.41
C LEU A 239 27.87 5.74 33.33
N TRP A 240 28.37 6.86 33.83
CA TRP A 240 29.46 6.90 34.80
C TRP A 240 28.92 7.25 36.20
N GLY A 241 27.95 8.17 36.28
CA GLY A 241 27.37 8.53 37.57
C GLY A 241 26.12 9.37 37.47
N ARG A 242 25.48 9.60 38.61
CA ARG A 242 24.26 10.41 38.75
C ARG A 242 24.49 11.53 39.76
N ILE A 243 24.06 12.74 39.44
CA ILE A 243 24.10 13.86 40.36
C ILE A 243 22.69 14.02 40.94
N LYS A 244 22.56 13.81 42.26
CA LYS A 244 21.30 13.84 43.03
C LYS A 244 20.99 15.22 43.60
N GLN A 245 21.44 16.26 42.91
CA GLN A 245 21.20 17.66 43.27
C GLN A 245 21.00 18.49 42.00
N ASN A 246 20.28 19.59 42.11
CA ASN A 246 20.12 20.53 41.01
C ASN A 246 21.44 21.27 40.76
N LEU A 247 21.71 21.58 39.49
CA LEU A 247 22.80 22.46 39.10
C LEU A 247 22.22 23.78 38.59
N GLU A 248 22.65 24.88 39.19
CA GLU A 248 22.20 26.22 38.82
C GLU A 248 23.04 26.76 37.67
N VAL A 249 22.56 27.81 37.02
CA VAL A 249 23.35 28.61 36.08
C VAL A 249 24.61 29.11 36.78
N GLY A 250 25.77 28.92 36.14
CA GLY A 250 27.05 29.34 36.69
C GLY A 250 28.24 28.65 36.05
N ASP A 251 29.43 28.96 36.56
CA ASP A 251 30.68 28.37 36.10
C ASP A 251 31.08 27.17 36.95
N TYR A 252 31.41 26.08 36.27
CA TYR A 252 31.81 24.82 36.85
C TYR A 252 33.20 24.42 36.34
N ILE A 253 33.91 23.62 37.12
CA ILE A 253 35.18 23.01 36.74
C ILE A 253 34.99 21.52 36.75
N ILE A 254 35.34 20.88 35.64
CA ILE A 254 35.46 19.43 35.57
C ILE A 254 36.94 19.08 35.59
N GLU A 255 37.28 18.17 36.49
CA GLU A 255 38.60 17.59 36.61
C GLU A 255 38.55 16.15 36.10
N VAL A 256 39.41 15.83 35.13
CA VAL A 256 39.47 14.54 34.45
C VAL A 256 40.85 13.93 34.62
N GLN A 257 40.90 12.69 35.08
CA GLN A 257 42.12 11.90 35.03
C GLN A 257 42.09 11.01 33.78
N ASN A 258 42.91 11.35 32.80
CA ASN A 258 42.95 10.67 31.51
C ASN A 258 43.93 9.48 31.54
N ASN A 259 43.39 8.26 31.76
CA ASN A 259 44.17 7.02 31.84
C ASN A 259 43.94 6.10 30.63
N TYR A 260 42.84 6.29 29.89
CA TYR A 260 42.43 5.40 28.80
C TYR A 260 42.93 5.89 27.44
N ASP A 261 43.84 5.15 26.79
CA ASP A 261 44.38 5.58 25.49
C ASP A 261 43.43 5.24 24.33
N VAL A 262 42.92 6.27 23.65
CA VAL A 262 42.08 6.13 22.44
C VAL A 262 42.82 6.37 21.13
N LYS A 263 44.07 6.86 21.19
CA LYS A 263 44.87 7.13 19.99
C LYS A 263 45.25 5.83 19.28
N VAL A 264 45.37 4.73 20.02
CA VAL A 264 45.67 3.38 19.49
C VAL A 264 44.71 2.94 18.38
N PHE A 265 43.45 3.37 18.43
CA PHE A 265 42.42 3.04 17.46
C PHE A 265 41.83 4.27 16.76
N ASN A 266 42.52 5.41 16.80
CA ASN A 266 42.05 6.66 16.23
C ASN A 266 40.63 7.04 16.70
N GLY A 267 40.37 6.88 18.00
CA GLY A 267 39.11 7.21 18.64
C GLY A 267 39.10 8.59 19.27
N GLN A 268 37.93 8.98 19.77
CA GLN A 268 37.71 10.25 20.49
C GLN A 268 37.00 9.96 21.81
N LYS A 269 37.22 10.81 22.83
CA LYS A 269 36.53 10.72 24.11
C LYS A 269 35.91 12.04 24.51
N SER A 270 34.66 11.96 24.93
CA SER A 270 33.93 13.10 25.47
C SER A 270 33.25 12.69 26.75
N PHE A 271 33.04 13.63 27.67
CA PHE A 271 32.02 13.45 28.70
C PHE A 271 30.73 14.12 28.21
N ILE A 272 29.61 13.64 28.73
CA ILE A 272 28.27 14.17 28.47
C ILE A 272 27.53 14.27 29.79
N MET A 273 27.02 15.45 30.11
CA MET A 273 26.15 15.67 31.25
C MET A 273 24.78 16.07 30.72
N THR A 274 23.74 15.30 31.04
CA THR A 274 22.39 15.52 30.50
C THR A 274 21.32 15.28 31.55
N THR A 275 20.25 16.07 31.48
CA THR A 275 18.98 15.70 32.12
C THR A 275 18.24 14.66 31.27
N THR A 276 17.26 13.97 31.87
CA THR A 276 16.38 13.06 31.12
C THR A 276 14.95 13.56 31.11
N SER A 277 14.24 13.27 30.04
CA SER A 277 12.79 13.39 29.96
C SER A 277 12.10 12.05 30.24
N ALA A 278 10.77 12.03 30.28
CA ALA A 278 9.98 10.80 30.32
C ALA A 278 10.27 9.84 29.14
N PHE A 279 10.78 10.36 28.03
CA PHE A 279 11.14 9.58 26.83
C PHE A 279 12.65 9.26 26.76
N GLY A 280 13.40 9.55 27.83
CA GLY A 280 14.82 9.33 27.93
C GLY A 280 15.66 10.55 27.53
N GLN A 281 16.78 10.29 26.88
CA GLN A 281 17.81 11.29 26.57
C GLN A 281 17.50 12.08 25.30
N LYS A 282 18.30 13.13 25.06
CA LYS A 282 18.18 14.00 23.89
C LYS A 282 18.41 13.22 22.59
N ASN A 283 17.33 12.89 21.89
CA ASN A 283 17.38 12.17 20.62
C ASN A 283 16.29 12.67 19.65
N PRO A 284 16.65 13.24 18.49
CA PRO A 284 15.67 13.75 17.53
C PRO A 284 15.02 12.67 16.66
N VAL A 285 15.45 11.40 16.71
CA VAL A 285 14.96 10.34 15.81
C VAL A 285 13.45 10.14 15.90
N LEU A 286 12.88 10.14 17.12
CA LEU A 286 11.43 10.01 17.30
C LEU A 286 10.68 11.21 16.72
N ILE A 287 11.23 12.41 16.84
CA ILE A 287 10.65 13.62 16.24
C ILE A 287 10.58 13.45 14.72
N VAL A 288 11.73 13.14 14.10
CA VAL A 288 11.81 12.97 12.64
C VAL A 288 10.88 11.86 12.15
N ALA A 289 10.84 10.72 12.85
CA ALA A 289 9.96 9.61 12.49
C ALA A 289 8.48 10.02 12.51
N TYR A 290 8.03 10.70 13.57
CA TYR A 290 6.63 11.12 13.68
C TYR A 290 6.26 12.21 12.66
N PHE A 291 7.12 13.19 12.41
CA PHE A 291 6.87 14.19 11.37
C PHE A 291 6.90 13.60 9.96
N SER A 292 7.78 12.63 9.69
CA SER A 292 7.76 11.88 8.43
C SER A 292 6.46 11.08 8.27
N GLY A 293 5.98 10.44 9.34
CA GLY A 293 4.69 9.73 9.35
C GLY A 293 3.50 10.66 9.10
N ALA A 294 3.51 11.85 9.71
CA ALA A 294 2.52 12.89 9.46
C ALA A 294 2.57 13.37 7.99
N PHE A 295 3.76 13.59 7.43
CA PHE A 295 3.93 13.98 6.03
C PHE A 295 3.38 12.92 5.07
N VAL A 296 3.69 11.64 5.30
CA VAL A 296 3.16 10.53 4.49
C VAL A 296 1.63 10.47 4.59
N CYS A 297 1.06 10.58 5.79
CA CYS A 297 -0.40 10.61 5.96
C CYS A 297 -1.04 11.80 5.23
N LEU A 298 -0.40 12.96 5.23
CA LEU A 298 -0.88 14.14 4.51
C LEU A 298 -0.89 13.91 3.00
N VAL A 299 0.17 13.34 2.44
CA VAL A 299 0.24 13.00 1.01
C VAL A 299 -0.85 11.98 0.66
N SER A 300 -1.02 10.93 1.47
CA SER A 300 -2.09 9.94 1.26
C SER A 300 -3.50 10.55 1.35
N LEU A 301 -3.71 11.54 2.23
CA LEU A 301 -4.99 12.27 2.29
C LEU A 301 -5.27 13.08 1.02
N ILE A 302 -4.25 13.71 0.45
CA ILE A 302 -4.37 14.48 -0.79
C ILE A 302 -4.67 13.53 -1.96
N GLU A 303 -3.91 12.45 -2.08
CA GLU A 303 -4.09 11.46 -3.14
C GLU A 303 -5.49 10.84 -3.09
N GLU A 304 -5.95 10.46 -1.90
CA GLU A 304 -7.29 9.93 -1.74
C GLU A 304 -8.33 10.98 -2.19
N ARG A 305 -8.19 12.25 -1.79
CA ARG A 305 -9.12 13.31 -2.26
C ARG A 305 -9.18 13.44 -3.78
N GLU A 306 -8.07 13.22 -4.49
CA GLU A 306 -8.10 13.19 -5.95
C GLU A 306 -8.84 11.95 -6.49
N GLN A 307 -8.63 10.78 -5.89
CA GLN A 307 -9.31 9.55 -6.31
C GLN A 307 -10.83 9.65 -6.12
N GLU A 308 -11.32 10.27 -5.03
CA GLU A 308 -12.75 10.55 -4.84
C GLU A 308 -13.32 11.40 -5.96
N ARG A 309 -12.62 12.49 -6.33
CA ARG A 309 -13.04 13.37 -7.43
C ARG A 309 -13.16 12.58 -8.72
N VAL A 310 -12.12 11.82 -9.09
CA VAL A 310 -12.10 11.03 -10.33
C VAL A 310 -13.21 9.99 -10.34
N TYR A 311 -13.41 9.25 -9.25
CA TYR A 311 -14.48 8.25 -9.14
C TYR A 311 -15.87 8.88 -9.27
N TYR A 312 -16.11 10.02 -8.62
CA TYR A 312 -17.36 10.76 -8.73
C TYR A 312 -17.63 11.22 -10.17
N TYR A 313 -16.62 11.73 -10.88
CA TYR A 313 -16.75 12.11 -12.29
C TYR A 313 -17.05 10.91 -13.19
N GLN A 314 -16.41 9.75 -12.96
CA GLN A 314 -16.68 8.53 -13.72
C GLN A 314 -18.11 8.01 -13.48
N ASP A 315 -18.60 8.01 -12.24
CA ASP A 315 -19.98 7.60 -11.92
C ASP A 315 -21.01 8.55 -12.56
N MET A 316 -20.77 9.86 -12.51
CA MET A 316 -21.57 10.88 -13.20
C MET A 316 -21.62 10.66 -14.72
N LEU A 317 -20.48 10.38 -15.35
CA LEU A 317 -20.40 10.09 -16.79
C LEU A 317 -21.15 8.80 -17.15
N LYS A 318 -20.96 7.72 -16.38
CA LYS A 318 -21.69 6.46 -16.56
C LYS A 318 -23.20 6.67 -16.49
N LYS A 319 -23.69 7.44 -15.52
CA LYS A 319 -25.11 7.80 -15.38
C LYS A 319 -25.63 8.59 -16.59
N LYS A 320 -24.87 9.58 -17.08
CA LYS A 320 -25.25 10.35 -18.28
C LYS A 320 -25.37 9.47 -19.53
N VAL A 321 -24.39 8.59 -19.76
CA VAL A 321 -24.40 7.65 -20.90
C VAL A 321 -25.57 6.68 -20.82
N LEU A 322 -25.87 6.17 -19.62
CA LEU A 322 -27.00 5.26 -19.39
C LEU A 322 -28.34 5.95 -19.71
N ILE A 323 -28.52 7.19 -19.27
CA ILE A 323 -29.72 8.00 -19.56
C ILE A 323 -29.86 8.21 -21.08
N GLN A 324 -28.76 8.51 -21.77
CA GLN A 324 -28.77 8.71 -23.22
C GLN A 324 -29.11 7.42 -23.97
N LYS A 325 -28.58 6.27 -23.53
CA LYS A 325 -28.92 4.94 -24.07
C LYS A 325 -30.41 4.61 -23.90
N HIS A 326 -30.98 4.90 -22.73
CA HIS A 326 -32.42 4.71 -22.50
C HIS A 326 -33.27 5.65 -23.37
N LYS A 327 -32.88 6.91 -23.55
CA LYS A 327 -33.57 7.84 -24.46
C LYS A 327 -33.55 7.35 -25.92
N LEU A 328 -32.44 6.77 -26.38
CA LEU A 328 -32.30 6.23 -27.73
C LEU A 328 -33.21 5.00 -27.95
N GLN A 329 -33.28 4.10 -26.96
CA GLN A 329 -34.17 2.94 -27.02
C GLN A 329 -35.65 3.33 -27.06
N LEU A 330 -36.05 4.34 -26.30
CA LEU A 330 -37.44 4.85 -26.33
C LEU A 330 -37.81 5.46 -27.69
N PHE A 331 -36.88 6.13 -28.36
CA PHE A 331 -37.11 6.70 -29.69
C PHE A 331 -37.34 5.62 -30.76
N GLN A 332 -36.61 4.50 -30.70
CA GLN A 332 -36.76 3.39 -31.66
C GLN A 332 -38.11 2.66 -31.57
N ILE A 333 -38.82 2.75 -30.45
CA ILE A 333 -40.12 2.09 -30.24
C ILE A 333 -41.26 2.90 -30.89
N LEU A 334 -41.10 4.21 -31.10
CA LEU A 334 -42.19 5.11 -31.50
C LEU A 334 -42.49 5.16 -33.02
N VAL A 335 -41.61 4.62 -33.87
CA VAL A 335 -41.81 4.60 -35.33
C VAL A 335 -42.49 3.27 -35.72
N GLY A 336 -43.80 3.31 -35.97
CA GLY A 336 -44.63 2.17 -36.36
C GLY A 336 -44.94 2.14 -37.86
N VAL A 337 -45.17 0.94 -38.41
CA VAL A 337 -45.59 0.67 -39.81
C VAL A 337 -46.92 1.35 -40.11
N ASP A 338 -47.03 2.06 -41.24
CA ASP A 338 -48.26 2.74 -41.69
C ASP A 338 -48.94 1.95 -42.83
N TYR A 339 -50.28 1.93 -42.87
CA TYR A 339 -51.08 1.16 -43.83
C TYR A 339 -52.24 1.99 -44.40
N LYS A 340 -52.35 2.04 -45.73
CA LYS A 340 -53.40 2.80 -46.43
C LYS A 340 -53.97 2.01 -47.61
N GLN A 341 -55.28 2.06 -47.82
CA GLN A 341 -55.94 1.46 -48.99
C GLN A 341 -56.52 2.55 -49.90
N LYS A 342 -56.36 2.44 -51.23
CA LYS A 342 -56.91 3.36 -52.23
C LYS A 342 -57.52 2.56 -53.39
N ILE A 343 -58.68 2.97 -53.91
CA ILE A 343 -59.26 2.35 -55.12
C ILE A 343 -59.07 3.33 -56.27
N VAL A 344 -58.53 2.85 -57.38
CA VAL A 344 -58.25 3.65 -58.59
C VAL A 344 -58.94 2.99 -59.77
N GLU A 345 -59.51 3.80 -60.67
CA GLU A 345 -60.18 3.32 -61.88
C GLU A 345 -59.28 3.59 -63.09
N ILE A 346 -58.86 2.53 -63.77
CA ILE A 346 -57.97 2.60 -64.95
C ILE A 346 -58.61 1.75 -66.05
N ASN A 347 -58.78 2.30 -67.25
CA ASN A 347 -59.40 1.62 -68.40
C ASN A 347 -60.76 0.95 -68.08
N ASN A 348 -61.66 1.67 -67.38
CA ASN A 348 -62.97 1.18 -66.89
C ASN A 348 -62.89 -0.05 -65.96
N LYS A 349 -61.75 -0.30 -65.31
CA LYS A 349 -61.58 -1.34 -64.30
C LYS A 349 -61.21 -0.72 -62.95
N LYS A 350 -61.91 -1.13 -61.89
CA LYS A 350 -61.59 -0.73 -60.52
C LYS A 350 -60.49 -1.60 -59.95
N ILE A 351 -59.39 -0.98 -59.55
CA ILE A 351 -58.20 -1.61 -58.98
C ILE A 351 -58.09 -1.16 -57.52
N LYS A 352 -57.99 -2.12 -56.59
CA LYS A 352 -57.80 -1.83 -55.17
C LYS A 352 -56.30 -1.91 -54.84
N LEU A 353 -55.74 -0.81 -54.37
CA LEU A 353 -54.35 -0.66 -53.97
C LEU A 353 -54.22 -0.73 -52.45
N TYR A 354 -53.28 -1.51 -51.97
CA TYR A 354 -52.86 -1.54 -50.56
C TYR A 354 -51.42 -1.03 -50.47
N ILE A 355 -51.23 0.09 -49.77
CA ILE A 355 -49.95 0.79 -49.61
C ILE A 355 -49.47 0.55 -48.19
N TRP A 356 -48.25 0.03 -48.06
CA TRP A 356 -47.62 -0.27 -46.78
C TRP A 356 -46.31 0.52 -46.68
N ASP A 357 -46.18 1.38 -45.66
CA ASP A 357 -44.92 2.00 -45.28
C ASP A 357 -44.26 1.15 -44.19
N THR A 358 -43.33 0.33 -44.66
CA THR A 358 -42.58 -0.57 -43.82
C THR A 358 -41.29 0.13 -43.42
N ALA A 359 -41.29 0.74 -42.23
CA ALA A 359 -40.20 1.54 -41.66
C ALA A 359 -38.88 0.75 -41.34
N GLY A 360 -38.50 -0.22 -42.18
CA GLY A 360 -37.19 -0.88 -42.17
C GLY A 360 -36.94 -1.89 -41.04
N GLN A 361 -37.89 -2.15 -40.13
CA GLN A 361 -37.61 -3.00 -38.98
C GLN A 361 -37.88 -4.49 -39.22
N GLU A 362 -36.86 -5.33 -39.00
CA GLU A 362 -36.93 -6.80 -39.12
C GLU A 362 -38.03 -7.46 -38.26
N LYS A 363 -38.46 -6.78 -37.18
CA LYS A 363 -39.53 -7.27 -36.28
C LYS A 363 -40.89 -7.45 -36.96
N TYR A 364 -41.09 -6.85 -38.14
CA TYR A 364 -42.32 -6.98 -38.92
C TYR A 364 -42.26 -8.06 -40.01
N ARG A 365 -41.15 -8.82 -40.10
CA ARG A 365 -40.99 -10.00 -41.00
C ARG A 365 -42.19 -10.96 -41.02
N PRO A 366 -42.83 -11.31 -39.88
CA PRO A 366 -43.97 -12.23 -39.89
C PRO A 366 -45.20 -11.69 -40.64
N LEU A 367 -45.33 -10.37 -40.80
CA LEU A 367 -46.43 -9.74 -41.52
C LEU A 367 -46.22 -9.76 -43.04
N VAL A 368 -45.02 -10.08 -43.53
CA VAL A 368 -44.73 -10.11 -44.97
C VAL A 368 -45.63 -11.11 -45.71
N TYR A 369 -45.97 -12.23 -45.06
CA TYR A 369 -46.86 -13.23 -45.65
C TYR A 369 -48.28 -12.70 -45.90
N SER A 370 -48.80 -11.81 -45.04
CA SER A 370 -50.13 -11.23 -45.28
C SER A 370 -50.13 -10.21 -46.41
N TYR A 371 -48.98 -9.63 -46.75
CA TYR A 371 -48.84 -8.69 -47.87
C TYR A 371 -48.91 -9.35 -49.25
N PHE A 372 -48.78 -10.67 -49.37
CA PHE A 372 -48.82 -11.33 -50.69
C PHE A 372 -50.03 -12.25 -50.87
N GLN A 373 -50.84 -12.45 -49.84
CA GLN A 373 -52.06 -13.24 -49.96
C GLN A 373 -53.09 -12.53 -50.86
N ASN A 374 -53.66 -13.27 -51.81
CA ASN A 374 -54.72 -12.82 -52.73
C ASN A 374 -54.38 -11.59 -53.60
N THR A 375 -53.09 -11.29 -53.78
CA THR A 375 -52.62 -10.16 -54.58
C THR A 375 -52.34 -10.62 -56.00
N GLN A 376 -52.81 -9.90 -57.03
CA GLN A 376 -52.52 -10.27 -58.43
C GLN A 376 -51.23 -9.63 -58.97
N ALA A 377 -50.85 -8.45 -58.46
CA ALA A 377 -49.58 -7.81 -58.80
C ALA A 377 -48.98 -7.06 -57.60
N ALA A 378 -47.66 -7.02 -57.51
CA ALA A 378 -46.95 -6.29 -56.47
C ALA A 378 -45.98 -5.28 -57.07
N ILE A 379 -45.96 -4.06 -56.53
CA ILE A 379 -45.05 -2.99 -56.91
C ILE A 379 -44.09 -2.74 -55.74
N LEU A 380 -42.80 -2.94 -56.00
CA LEU A 380 -41.75 -2.63 -55.05
C LEU A 380 -41.16 -1.26 -55.38
N ILE A 381 -41.27 -0.33 -54.42
CA ILE A 381 -40.68 1.00 -54.54
C ILE A 381 -39.52 1.09 -53.56
N LEU A 382 -38.32 1.23 -54.12
CA LEU A 382 -37.10 1.44 -53.37
C LEU A 382 -36.92 2.94 -53.14
N VAL A 383 -37.02 3.39 -51.90
CA VAL A 383 -36.79 4.78 -51.53
C VAL A 383 -35.35 4.92 -51.03
N GLY A 384 -34.50 5.53 -51.86
CA GLY A 384 -33.14 5.89 -51.48
C GLY A 384 -33.07 7.29 -50.86
N ASN A 385 -32.37 7.42 -49.73
CA ASN A 385 -31.89 8.74 -49.32
C ASN A 385 -30.70 9.11 -50.21
N LYS A 386 -30.59 10.39 -50.60
CA LYS A 386 -29.58 10.94 -51.53
C LYS A 386 -28.10 10.65 -51.17
N CYS A 387 -27.82 9.96 -50.06
CA CYS A 387 -26.49 9.77 -49.51
C CYS A 387 -25.98 8.31 -49.52
N ASP A 388 -26.80 7.31 -49.86
CA ASP A 388 -26.36 5.91 -49.96
C ASP A 388 -26.22 5.54 -51.45
N LEU A 389 -24.97 5.48 -51.94
CA LEU A 389 -24.62 5.31 -53.35
C LEU A 389 -24.33 3.85 -53.76
N GLU A 390 -24.61 2.86 -52.91
CA GLU A 390 -24.52 1.45 -53.28
C GLU A 390 -25.91 0.89 -53.55
N TYR A 391 -26.24 0.79 -54.83
CA TYR A 391 -27.44 0.14 -55.34
C TYR A 391 -27.13 -1.34 -55.55
N GLU A 392 -27.69 -2.22 -54.72
CA GLU A 392 -27.78 -3.65 -55.03
C GLU A 392 -29.15 -3.93 -55.67
N GLU A 393 -29.16 -4.62 -56.82
CA GLU A 393 -30.41 -5.09 -57.42
C GLU A 393 -31.00 -6.24 -56.59
N PRO A 394 -32.34 -6.29 -56.43
CA PRO A 394 -32.97 -7.41 -55.74
C PRO A 394 -32.74 -8.73 -56.49
N ASP A 395 -32.42 -9.79 -55.74
CA ASP A 395 -32.07 -11.10 -56.31
C ASP A 395 -33.23 -11.70 -57.13
N GLU A 396 -33.03 -11.78 -58.45
CA GLU A 396 -34.01 -12.29 -59.40
C GLU A 396 -34.48 -13.71 -59.06
N ASN A 397 -33.63 -14.54 -58.44
CA ASN A 397 -34.01 -15.92 -58.11
C ASN A 397 -35.14 -16.00 -57.10
N ILE A 398 -35.15 -15.06 -56.14
CA ILE A 398 -36.13 -15.02 -55.06
C ILE A 398 -37.44 -14.43 -55.57
N LEU A 399 -37.37 -13.35 -56.35
CA LEU A 399 -38.54 -12.80 -57.04
C LEU A 399 -39.24 -13.86 -57.91
N ASN A 400 -38.45 -14.66 -58.63
CA ASN A 400 -38.95 -15.79 -59.42
C ASN A 400 -39.58 -16.90 -58.56
N GLU A 401 -39.05 -17.18 -57.36
CA GLU A 401 -39.63 -18.13 -56.40
C GLU A 401 -41.01 -17.66 -55.93
N TYR A 402 -41.13 -16.39 -55.54
CA TYR A 402 -42.40 -15.80 -55.09
C TYR A 402 -43.43 -15.68 -56.22
N GLN A 403 -42.97 -15.32 -57.43
CA GLN A 403 -43.83 -15.28 -58.61
C GLN A 403 -44.43 -16.66 -58.91
N LYS A 404 -43.66 -17.74 -58.79
CA LYS A 404 -44.17 -19.11 -58.93
C LYS A 404 -45.06 -19.54 -57.78
N LYS A 405 -44.71 -19.19 -56.53
CA LYS A 405 -45.41 -19.65 -55.32
C LYS A 405 -46.77 -19.00 -55.13
N TYR A 406 -46.90 -17.71 -55.48
CA TYR A 406 -48.12 -16.93 -55.24
C TYR A 406 -48.82 -16.48 -56.53
N ASN A 407 -48.26 -16.81 -57.71
CA ASN A 407 -48.78 -16.43 -59.02
C ASN A 407 -48.99 -14.90 -59.16
N ILE A 408 -48.00 -14.12 -58.73
CA ILE A 408 -48.03 -12.64 -58.68
C ILE A 408 -47.06 -12.07 -59.72
N SER A 409 -47.49 -11.04 -60.45
CA SER A 409 -46.58 -10.27 -61.32
C SER A 409 -45.89 -9.16 -60.51
N PHE A 410 -44.55 -9.10 -60.55
CA PHE A 410 -43.76 -8.06 -59.88
C PHE A 410 -43.38 -6.94 -60.84
N LEU A 411 -43.47 -5.70 -60.37
CA LEU A 411 -42.86 -4.53 -61.01
C LEU A 411 -41.93 -3.83 -60.03
N ILE A 412 -40.68 -3.66 -60.43
CA ILE A 412 -39.65 -2.99 -59.64
C ILE A 412 -39.38 -1.64 -60.27
N THR A 413 -39.48 -0.59 -59.48
CA THR A 413 -39.21 0.78 -59.97
C THR A 413 -37.73 1.13 -59.77
N PRO A 414 -37.07 1.80 -60.74
CA PRO A 414 -35.69 2.27 -60.56
C PRO A 414 -35.62 3.33 -59.44
N PRO A 415 -34.51 3.36 -58.66
CA PRO A 415 -34.40 4.13 -57.41
C PRO A 415 -34.44 5.66 -57.59
N PHE A 416 -34.32 6.17 -58.82
CA PHE A 416 -34.26 7.61 -59.09
C PHE A 416 -35.62 8.30 -59.11
N PHE A 417 -36.73 7.56 -59.03
CA PHE A 417 -38.07 8.13 -59.03
C PHE A 417 -38.63 8.29 -57.60
N THR A 418 -38.57 9.55 -57.17
CA THR A 418 -39.53 10.28 -56.31
C THR A 418 -39.30 10.41 -54.80
N VAL A 419 -39.19 11.68 -54.41
CA VAL A 419 -39.42 12.26 -53.09
C VAL A 419 -40.88 12.01 -52.66
N TYR A 420 -41.09 11.72 -51.37
CA TYR A 420 -42.36 11.36 -50.70
C TYR A 420 -43.60 12.24 -51.04
N THR A 421 -43.45 13.41 -51.66
CA THR A 421 -44.54 14.39 -51.82
C THR A 421 -45.22 14.40 -53.20
N GLN A 422 -44.79 13.59 -54.18
CA GLN A 422 -45.42 13.54 -55.52
C GLN A 422 -46.09 12.21 -55.88
N PHE A 423 -46.27 11.32 -54.90
CA PHE A 423 -46.78 9.97 -55.13
C PHE A 423 -48.26 9.90 -55.59
N GLU A 424 -49.06 10.95 -55.39
CA GLU A 424 -50.50 10.88 -55.61
C GLU A 424 -50.98 11.19 -57.05
N GLU A 425 -50.20 11.82 -57.93
CA GLU A 425 -50.76 12.29 -59.22
C GLU A 425 -50.08 11.81 -60.51
N GLY A 426 -48.85 11.26 -60.48
CA GLY A 426 -48.12 10.93 -61.74
C GLY A 426 -47.64 9.49 -61.91
N VAL A 427 -47.04 8.88 -60.87
CA VAL A 427 -46.23 7.66 -61.03
C VAL A 427 -47.03 6.38 -60.84
N LEU A 428 -47.96 6.37 -59.87
CA LEU A 428 -48.80 5.21 -59.56
C LEU A 428 -49.70 4.78 -60.74
N PRO A 429 -50.36 5.70 -61.48
CA PRO A 429 -51.16 5.33 -62.64
C PRO A 429 -50.32 4.70 -63.76
N VAL A 430 -49.13 5.24 -64.05
CA VAL A 430 -48.24 4.75 -65.11
C VAL A 430 -47.71 3.34 -64.82
N ALA A 431 -47.26 3.09 -63.59
CA ALA A 431 -46.80 1.78 -63.15
C ALA A 431 -47.93 0.72 -63.17
N VAL A 432 -49.14 1.10 -62.73
CA VAL A 432 -50.30 0.21 -62.74
C VAL A 432 -50.82 -0.03 -64.17
N THR A 433 -50.74 0.94 -65.08
CA THR A 433 -51.09 0.77 -66.50
C THR A 433 -50.11 -0.16 -67.22
N LEU A 434 -48.80 -0.07 -66.95
CA LEU A 434 -47.80 -0.98 -67.50
C LEU A 434 -48.03 -2.43 -67.04
N LEU A 435 -48.34 -2.64 -65.76
CA LEU A 435 -48.74 -3.94 -65.22
C LEU A 435 -50.08 -4.43 -65.79
N GLY A 436 -51.06 -3.53 -65.95
CA GLY A 436 -52.36 -3.84 -66.52
C GLY A 436 -52.30 -4.37 -67.97
N ASN A 437 -51.28 -3.95 -68.73
CA ASN A 437 -51.03 -4.45 -70.09
C ASN A 437 -50.30 -5.81 -70.11
N SER A 438 -49.57 -6.15 -69.04
CA SER A 438 -48.88 -7.45 -68.90
C SER A 438 -49.78 -8.57 -68.36
N LEU A 439 -50.89 -8.22 -67.70
CA LEU A 439 -51.85 -9.17 -67.14
C LEU A 439 -52.84 -9.62 -68.23
N ASN A 440 -52.49 -10.71 -68.93
CA ASN A 440 -53.40 -11.35 -69.89
C ASN A 440 -54.61 -11.98 -69.16
N SER A 441 -55.82 -11.71 -69.68
CA SER A 441 -57.11 -12.39 -69.46
C SER A 441 -58.09 -11.86 -68.39
N ASN A 442 -59.37 -12.13 -68.65
CA ASN A 442 -60.60 -11.60 -68.06
C ASN A 442 -60.76 -11.86 -66.54
N VAL A 443 -60.22 -10.99 -65.70
CA VAL A 443 -60.50 -10.98 -64.25
C VAL A 443 -61.12 -9.64 -63.85
N PHE A 444 -62.33 -9.68 -63.28
CA PHE A 444 -62.99 -8.53 -62.67
C PHE A 444 -62.43 -8.34 -61.24
N GLY A 445 -61.87 -7.16 -60.97
CA GLY A 445 -61.32 -6.77 -59.66
C GLY A 445 -59.86 -7.18 -59.48
N VAL A 446 -58.93 -6.24 -59.70
CA VAL A 446 -57.48 -6.46 -59.51
C VAL A 446 -57.05 -5.82 -58.19
N GLN A 447 -56.41 -6.59 -57.32
CA GLN A 447 -55.74 -6.15 -56.10
C GLN A 447 -54.24 -6.05 -56.36
N VAL A 448 -53.69 -4.88 -56.05
CA VAL A 448 -52.27 -4.57 -56.26
C VAL A 448 -51.67 -4.04 -54.95
N ASN A 449 -50.56 -4.63 -54.51
CA ASN A 449 -49.89 -4.21 -53.27
C ASN A 449 -48.66 -3.38 -53.60
N VAL A 450 -48.50 -2.28 -52.87
CA VAL A 450 -47.43 -1.30 -53.03
C VAL A 450 -46.65 -1.26 -51.73
N MET A 451 -45.38 -1.65 -51.78
CA MET A 451 -44.47 -1.59 -50.63
C MET A 451 -43.47 -0.45 -50.80
N LEU A 452 -43.40 0.41 -49.78
CA LEU A 452 -42.38 1.43 -49.62
C LEU A 452 -41.31 0.89 -48.66
N GLY A 453 -40.10 0.71 -49.18
CA GLY A 453 -38.97 0.17 -48.42
C GLY A 453 -37.71 1.02 -48.60
N VAL A 454 -36.96 1.17 -47.50
CA VAL A 454 -35.56 1.61 -47.53
C VAL A 454 -34.69 0.39 -47.86
N LEU A 455 -33.57 0.59 -48.57
CA LEU A 455 -32.64 -0.42 -49.12
C LEU A 455 -32.33 -1.66 -48.24
N GLU A 456 -32.47 -1.58 -46.91
CA GLU A 456 -32.37 -2.73 -45.98
C GLU A 456 -33.43 -3.85 -46.22
N GLN A 457 -34.45 -3.64 -47.05
CA GLN A 457 -35.43 -4.68 -47.39
C GLN A 457 -34.96 -5.71 -48.43
N ILE A 458 -33.90 -5.44 -49.17
CA ILE A 458 -33.30 -6.43 -50.10
C ILE A 458 -32.69 -7.59 -49.30
N TYR A 459 -32.11 -7.32 -48.14
CA TYR A 459 -31.64 -8.33 -47.18
C TYR A 459 -32.75 -9.21 -46.60
N LEU A 460 -33.97 -8.68 -46.51
CA LEU A 460 -35.15 -9.42 -46.08
C LEU A 460 -35.58 -10.45 -47.13
N PHE A 461 -35.48 -10.10 -48.42
CA PHE A 461 -35.74 -11.03 -49.52
C PHE A 461 -34.62 -12.07 -49.65
N GLN A 462 -33.35 -11.68 -49.56
CA GLN A 462 -32.18 -12.58 -49.65
C GLN A 462 -32.19 -13.75 -48.64
N ASN A 463 -32.86 -13.62 -47.49
CA ASN A 463 -32.85 -14.65 -46.44
C ASN A 463 -34.11 -15.53 -46.35
N ILE A 464 -35.09 -15.40 -47.26
CA ILE A 464 -36.27 -16.29 -47.24
C ILE A 464 -36.03 -17.59 -48.03
N GLY A 465 -35.10 -17.61 -48.98
CA GLY A 465 -34.66 -18.84 -49.66
C GLY A 465 -33.79 -19.78 -48.81
N ARG A 466 -33.37 -19.36 -47.60
CA ARG A 466 -32.46 -20.14 -46.73
C ARG A 466 -33.13 -20.91 -45.59
N PHE A 467 -34.46 -20.98 -45.54
CA PHE A 467 -35.21 -21.65 -44.47
C PHE A 467 -36.34 -22.58 -44.94
N LEU A 468 -36.26 -23.13 -46.16
CA LEU A 468 -37.08 -24.27 -46.62
C LEU A 468 -36.22 -25.48 -47.02
N SER A 469 -35.11 -25.67 -46.32
CA SER A 469 -34.39 -26.96 -46.23
C SER A 469 -34.13 -27.37 -44.78
N PHE A 470 -35.09 -27.08 -43.90
CA PHE A 470 -35.25 -27.76 -42.61
C PHE A 470 -36.73 -28.03 -42.37
#